data_AF-A0A3G6LX18-F1
#
_entry.id   AF-A0A3G6LX18-F1
#
_cell.length_a   1.000
_cell.length_b   1.000
_cell.length_c   1.000
_cell.angle_alpha   90.00
_cell.angle_beta   90.00
_cell.angle_gamma   90.00
#
_symmetry.space_group_name_H-M   'P 1'
#
loop_
_entity.id
_entity.type
_entity.pdbx_description
1 polymer ?
#
loop_
_entity_poly.entity_id
_entity_poly.type
_entity_poly.pdbx_seq_one_letter_code
_entity_poly.pdbx_strand_id
1 'polypeptide(L)'
;MLKKIFDFFRENGPVEEITVVPVTQESTLHFVENMNIPESSDIKPYLRKSSEAREKINNLEEHTETYKEYCLEKTSNQHTLKAPGYKIIEKDGSTETFRIYGDGFIFHGEHKILRIESDYFVKYIQQEYNPITQLTENAYD
;
A
#
# COMPACT_ATOMS: atom_id res chain seq x y z
N MET A 1 -9.91 -41.47 -2.31
CA MET A 1 -10.10 -40.63 -3.53
C MET A 1 -8.99 -39.61 -3.72
N LEU A 2 -8.50 -38.93 -2.66
CA LEU A 2 -7.44 -37.92 -2.74
C LEU A 2 -6.12 -38.40 -3.36
N LYS A 3 -5.74 -39.66 -3.15
CA LYS A 3 -4.48 -40.24 -3.68
C LYS A 3 -4.40 -40.18 -5.21
N LYS A 4 -5.53 -40.46 -5.90
CA LYS A 4 -5.61 -40.43 -7.37
C LYS A 4 -5.50 -39.02 -7.96
N ILE A 5 -5.93 -38.01 -7.21
CA ILE A 5 -5.84 -36.60 -7.62
C ILE A 5 -4.38 -36.13 -7.49
N PHE A 6 -3.70 -36.48 -6.39
CA PHE A 6 -2.27 -36.19 -6.22
C PHE A 6 -1.39 -36.90 -7.25
N ASP A 7 -1.69 -38.16 -7.59
CA ASP A 7 -0.96 -38.89 -8.60
C ASP A 7 -1.13 -38.27 -10.01
N PHE A 8 -2.30 -37.70 -10.32
CA PHE A 8 -2.57 -37.01 -11.60
C PHE A 8 -1.71 -35.75 -11.80
N PHE A 9 -1.51 -34.94 -10.75
CA PHE A 9 -0.65 -33.75 -10.81
C PHE A 9 0.84 -34.09 -10.82
N ARG A 10 1.24 -35.22 -10.22
CA ARG A 10 2.64 -35.68 -10.22
C ARG A 10 3.08 -36.19 -11.60
N GLU A 11 2.18 -36.84 -12.35
CA GLU A 11 2.53 -37.45 -13.63
C GLU A 11 2.34 -36.51 -14.84
N ASN A 12 1.55 -35.44 -14.72
CA ASN A 12 1.23 -34.53 -15.82
C ASN A 12 1.62 -33.05 -15.58
N GLY A 13 2.38 -32.76 -14.53
CA GLY A 13 2.93 -31.43 -14.30
C GLY A 13 4.04 -31.10 -15.31
N PRO A 14 4.16 -29.84 -15.78
CA PRO A 14 5.28 -29.44 -16.63
C PRO A 14 6.59 -29.66 -15.86
N VAL A 15 7.52 -30.41 -16.47
CA VAL A 15 8.87 -30.60 -15.95
C VAL A 15 9.65 -29.32 -16.22
N GLU A 16 9.47 -28.32 -15.35
CA GLU A 16 10.48 -27.29 -15.20
C GLU A 16 11.54 -27.85 -14.24
N GLU A 17 12.75 -28.07 -14.76
CA GLU A 17 13.91 -28.51 -13.98
C GLU A 17 14.13 -27.51 -12.84
N ILE A 18 13.73 -27.90 -11.62
CA ILE A 18 14.09 -27.18 -10.40
C ILE A 18 15.59 -27.43 -10.21
N THR A 19 16.40 -26.49 -10.68
CA THR A 19 17.81 -26.43 -10.34
C THR A 19 17.91 -26.01 -8.88
N VAL A 20 18.01 -26.99 -7.98
CA VAL A 20 18.28 -26.75 -6.55
C VAL A 20 19.72 -26.30 -6.43
N VAL A 21 19.95 -24.99 -6.32
CA VAL A 21 21.26 -24.44 -5.99
C VAL A 21 21.44 -24.53 -4.47
N PRO A 22 22.49 -25.21 -3.95
CA PRO A 22 22.70 -25.30 -2.51
C PRO A 22 23.03 -23.93 -1.91
N VAL A 23 22.38 -23.61 -0.79
CA VAL A 23 22.63 -22.42 0.03
C VAL A 23 23.98 -22.57 0.71
N THR A 24 25.04 -22.13 0.03
CA THR A 24 26.34 -21.84 0.64
C THR A 24 26.97 -20.65 -0.08
N GLN A 25 26.59 -19.45 0.34
CA GLN A 25 27.42 -18.25 0.26
C GLN A 25 26.74 -17.16 1.09
N GLU A 26 27.41 -16.70 2.15
CA GLU A 26 27.02 -15.48 2.85
C GLU A 26 26.97 -14.34 1.82
N SER A 27 25.79 -13.75 1.62
CA SER A 27 25.65 -12.60 0.75
C SER A 27 26.19 -11.36 1.48
N THR A 28 27.48 -11.09 1.33
CA THR A 28 28.01 -9.75 1.58
C THR A 28 27.34 -8.80 0.60
N LEU A 29 26.41 -7.98 1.10
CA LEU A 29 25.83 -6.86 0.37
C LEU A 29 26.95 -5.86 0.03
N HIS A 30 27.47 -5.97 -1.19
CA HIS A 30 28.29 -4.91 -1.76
C HIS A 30 27.34 -3.81 -2.25
N PHE A 31 27.29 -2.70 -1.52
CA PHE A 31 26.72 -1.47 -2.04
C PHE A 31 27.54 -1.05 -3.25
N VAL A 32 26.93 -1.11 -4.44
CA VAL A 32 27.50 -0.50 -5.64
C VAL A 32 27.29 1.00 -5.50
N GLU A 33 28.28 1.69 -4.94
CA GLU A 33 28.34 3.15 -5.04
C GLU A 33 28.43 3.53 -6.52
N ASN A 34 27.50 4.38 -6.95
CA ASN A 34 27.50 5.10 -8.22
C ASN A 34 27.21 4.27 -9.48
N MET A 35 25.96 3.82 -9.63
CA MET A 35 25.38 3.82 -10.98
C MET A 35 25.11 5.28 -11.34
N ASN A 36 25.81 5.81 -12.36
CA ASN A 36 25.46 7.06 -13.05
C ASN A 36 24.09 6.88 -13.71
N ILE A 37 23.04 6.93 -12.90
CA ILE A 37 21.67 7.07 -13.37
C ILE A 37 21.59 8.51 -13.87
N PRO A 38 21.31 8.75 -15.17
CA PRO A 38 21.09 10.11 -15.63
C PRO A 38 19.94 10.69 -14.82
N GLU A 39 20.23 11.75 -14.04
CA GLU A 39 19.17 12.54 -13.41
C GLU A 39 18.26 13.03 -14.52
N SER A 40 17.09 12.40 -14.63
CA SER A 40 16.04 12.87 -15.51
C SER A 40 15.64 14.25 -15.02
N SER A 41 15.92 15.27 -15.82
CA SER A 41 15.50 16.66 -15.60
C SER A 41 13.98 16.83 -15.51
N ASP A 42 13.22 15.77 -15.79
CA ASP A 42 11.76 15.75 -15.76
C ASP A 42 11.17 15.36 -14.41
N ILE A 43 12.00 15.00 -13.42
CA ILE A 43 11.52 14.78 -12.05
C ILE A 43 11.27 16.16 -11.42
N LYS A 44 10.11 16.74 -11.70
CA LYS A 44 9.66 17.94 -11.00
C LYS A 44 9.52 17.59 -9.51
N PRO A 45 10.17 18.34 -8.60
CA PRO A 45 9.98 18.14 -7.18
C PRO A 45 8.50 18.29 -6.84
N TYR A 46 7.97 17.31 -6.12
CA TYR A 46 6.59 17.25 -5.70
C TYR A 46 6.18 18.57 -5.01
N LEU A 47 5.16 19.25 -5.54
CA LEU A 47 4.54 20.37 -4.85
C LEU A 47 3.65 19.82 -3.74
N ARG A 48 4.16 19.85 -2.51
CA ARG A 48 3.33 19.78 -1.31
C ARG A 48 2.28 20.90 -1.41
N LYS A 49 1.04 20.65 -0.97
CA LYS A 49 0.06 21.75 -0.79
C LYS A 49 0.76 22.86 -0.01
N SER A 50 0.65 24.12 -0.48
CA SER A 50 1.35 25.25 0.14
C SER A 50 1.15 25.19 1.65
N SER A 51 2.26 25.26 2.39
CA SER A 51 2.27 25.21 3.85
C SER A 51 1.78 26.52 4.47
N GLU A 52 0.98 27.32 3.73
CA GLU A 52 0.22 28.41 4.33
C GLU A 52 -0.43 27.85 5.59
N ALA A 53 -0.28 28.58 6.70
CA ALA A 53 -0.61 28.10 8.03
C ALA A 53 -2.02 27.51 8.02
N ARG A 54 -2.10 26.19 7.86
CA ARG A 54 -3.37 25.49 7.68
C ARG A 54 -4.22 25.88 8.86
N GLU A 55 -5.45 26.32 8.60
CA GLU A 55 -6.35 26.76 9.65
C GLU A 55 -6.40 25.70 10.75
N LYS A 56 -6.22 26.16 12.00
CA LYS A 56 -6.32 25.26 13.14
C LYS A 56 -7.77 24.79 13.23
N ILE A 57 -7.96 23.50 13.08
CA ILE A 57 -9.26 22.85 13.26
C ILE A 57 -9.40 22.54 14.74
N ASN A 58 -10.28 23.27 15.42
CA ASN A 58 -10.52 23.08 16.85
C ASN A 58 -11.42 21.87 17.13
N ASN A 59 -12.38 21.61 16.23
CA ASN A 59 -13.30 20.48 16.30
C ASN A 59 -13.33 19.77 14.94
N LEU A 60 -12.69 18.60 14.86
CA LEU A 60 -12.58 17.86 13.61
C LEU A 60 -13.89 17.13 13.24
N GLU A 61 -14.67 16.70 14.22
CA GLU A 61 -15.94 16.00 13.99
C GLU A 61 -16.93 16.93 13.28
N GLU A 62 -17.10 18.14 13.81
CA GLU A 62 -17.92 19.19 13.19
C GLU A 62 -17.36 19.59 11.82
N HIS A 63 -16.04 19.74 11.70
CA HIS A 63 -15.40 20.13 10.44
C HIS A 63 -15.61 19.10 9.31
N THR A 64 -15.77 17.82 9.67
CA THR A 64 -15.90 16.72 8.70
C THR A 64 -17.33 16.16 8.61
N GLU A 65 -18.30 16.77 9.27
CA GLU A 65 -19.70 16.28 9.33
C GLU A 65 -20.32 16.10 7.94
N THR A 66 -20.00 16.99 7.01
CA THR A 66 -20.55 16.98 5.64
C THR A 66 -19.67 16.24 4.64
N TYR A 67 -18.55 15.68 5.08
CA TYR A 67 -17.57 15.07 4.19
C TYR A 67 -18.07 13.72 3.67
N LYS A 68 -17.61 13.37 2.48
CA LYS A 68 -17.80 12.02 1.93
C LYS A 68 -16.84 11.08 2.61
N GLU A 69 -17.33 9.89 2.91
CA GLU A 69 -16.55 8.84 3.56
C GLU A 69 -16.21 7.71 2.58
N TYR A 70 -15.02 7.13 2.74
CA TYR A 70 -14.59 5.95 2.02
C TYR A 70 -13.84 5.00 2.95
N CYS A 71 -14.35 3.78 3.05
CA CYS A 71 -13.68 2.68 3.75
C CYS A 71 -12.55 2.15 2.86
N LEU A 72 -11.31 2.30 3.31
CA LEU A 72 -10.12 1.95 2.53
C LEU A 72 -9.96 0.43 2.43
N GLU A 73 -10.35 -0.33 3.45
CA GLU A 73 -10.33 -1.79 3.45
C GLU A 73 -11.43 -2.39 4.32
N LYS A 74 -11.94 -3.56 3.90
CA LYS A 74 -13.00 -4.28 4.61
C LYS A 74 -12.41 -5.24 5.64
N THR A 75 -11.72 -4.70 6.64
CA THR A 75 -11.17 -5.47 7.78
C THR A 75 -11.99 -5.20 9.04
N SER A 76 -11.63 -5.81 10.17
CA SER A 76 -12.20 -5.44 11.48
C SER A 76 -11.60 -4.16 12.06
N ASN A 77 -10.46 -3.70 11.53
CA ASN A 77 -9.72 -2.53 11.98
C ASN A 77 -9.47 -1.61 10.77
N GLN A 78 -10.47 -0.82 10.43
CA GLN A 78 -10.56 -0.14 9.14
C GLN A 78 -10.00 1.28 9.20
N HIS A 79 -9.32 1.68 8.13
CA HIS A 79 -9.03 3.06 7.82
C HIS A 79 -10.20 3.68 7.03
N THR A 80 -10.63 4.86 7.46
CA THR A 80 -11.69 5.63 6.80
C THR A 80 -11.14 6.96 6.31
N LEU A 81 -11.22 7.18 5.00
CA LEU A 81 -11.01 8.50 4.40
C LEU A 81 -12.26 9.35 4.56
N LYS A 82 -12.11 10.58 5.06
CA LYS A 82 -13.13 11.64 4.95
C LYS A 82 -12.57 12.82 4.15
N ALA A 83 -13.30 13.27 3.14
CA ALA A 83 -12.96 14.45 2.34
C ALA A 83 -14.22 15.12 1.74
N PRO A 84 -14.18 16.43 1.39
CA PRO A 84 -15.28 17.08 0.65
C PRO A 84 -15.61 16.34 -0.65
N GLY A 85 -14.57 15.83 -1.31
CA GLY A 85 -14.71 14.91 -2.43
C GLY A 85 -13.42 14.18 -2.73
N TYR A 86 -13.54 13.04 -3.40
CA TYR A 86 -12.41 12.26 -3.87
C TYR A 86 -12.75 11.53 -5.18
N LYS A 87 -11.72 11.09 -5.89
CA LYS A 87 -11.81 10.21 -7.06
C LYS A 87 -10.71 9.15 -6.98
N ILE A 88 -11.07 7.90 -7.23
CA ILE A 88 -10.10 6.82 -7.46
C ILE A 88 -9.68 6.91 -8.93
N ILE A 89 -8.39 7.13 -9.17
CA ILE A 89 -7.84 7.31 -10.52
C ILE A 89 -7.36 5.99 -11.09
N GLU A 90 -6.76 5.17 -10.23
CA GLU A 90 -6.20 3.89 -10.58
C GLU A 90 -6.43 2.92 -9.44
N LYS A 91 -6.67 1.66 -9.79
CA LYS A 91 -6.85 0.56 -8.87
C LYS A 91 -6.28 -0.70 -9.49
N ASP A 92 -5.21 -1.17 -8.91
CA ASP A 92 -4.64 -2.50 -9.12
C ASP A 92 -4.79 -3.28 -7.81
N GLY A 93 -4.85 -4.61 -7.84
CA GLY A 93 -5.26 -5.44 -6.69
C GLY A 93 -4.56 -5.14 -5.36
N SER A 94 -3.34 -4.59 -5.39
CA SER A 94 -2.55 -4.17 -4.23
C SER A 94 -2.45 -2.65 -4.04
N THR A 95 -2.82 -1.82 -5.02
CA THR A 95 -2.62 -0.37 -4.98
C THR A 95 -3.84 0.41 -5.43
N GLU A 96 -4.22 1.45 -4.69
CA GLU A 96 -5.28 2.36 -5.08
C GLU A 96 -4.79 3.81 -5.02
N THR A 97 -4.88 4.51 -6.15
CA THR A 97 -4.48 5.92 -6.25
C THR A 97 -5.70 6.83 -6.16
N PHE A 98 -5.69 7.72 -5.17
CA PHE A 98 -6.76 8.66 -4.92
C PHE A 98 -6.34 10.08 -5.30
N ARG A 99 -7.30 10.83 -5.82
CA ARG A 99 -7.26 12.29 -5.86
C ARG A 99 -8.29 12.87 -4.89
N ILE A 100 -7.85 13.74 -4.01
CA ILE A 100 -8.65 14.42 -2.99
C ILE A 100 -8.89 15.86 -3.40
N TYR A 101 -10.11 16.35 -3.18
CA TYR A 101 -10.47 17.76 -3.39
C TYR A 101 -10.64 18.44 -2.03
N GLY A 102 -9.74 19.37 -1.72
CA GLY A 102 -9.71 20.06 -0.42
C GLY A 102 -8.91 19.31 0.65
N ASP A 103 -9.35 19.43 1.90
CA ASP A 103 -8.75 18.72 3.03
C ASP A 103 -9.25 17.29 3.13
N GLY A 104 -8.33 16.34 3.26
CA GLY A 104 -8.64 14.93 3.46
C GLY A 104 -8.06 14.44 4.78
N PHE A 105 -8.80 13.57 5.46
CA PHE A 105 -8.41 12.99 6.74
C PHE A 105 -8.55 11.48 6.68
N ILE A 106 -7.56 10.76 7.20
CA ILE A 106 -7.62 9.31 7.43
C ILE A 106 -7.83 9.06 8.91
N PHE A 107 -8.92 8.38 9.23
CA PHE A 107 -9.28 7.95 10.57
C PHE A 107 -8.99 6.47 10.72
N HIS A 108 -8.42 6.10 11.85
CA HIS A 108 -8.16 4.73 12.24
C HIS A 108 -8.34 4.60 13.75
N GLY A 109 -8.78 3.44 14.22
CA GLY A 109 -9.09 3.23 15.64
C GLY A 109 -7.84 3.23 16.54
N GLU A 110 -6.68 2.86 15.99
CA GLU A 110 -5.46 2.67 16.77
C GLU A 110 -4.47 3.83 16.59
N HIS A 111 -4.55 4.54 15.46
CA HIS A 111 -3.62 5.61 15.10
C HIS A 111 -4.22 7.01 15.27
N LYS A 112 -3.32 8.00 15.36
CA LYS A 112 -3.72 9.41 15.29
C LYS A 112 -4.26 9.71 13.90
N ILE A 113 -5.25 10.58 13.84
CA ILE A 113 -5.84 11.01 12.57
C ILE A 113 -4.78 11.68 11.71
N LEU A 114 -4.69 11.25 10.45
CA LEU A 114 -3.73 11.78 9.48
C LEU A 114 -4.42 12.77 8.57
N ARG A 115 -3.87 13.98 8.42
CA ARG A 115 -4.33 14.95 7.41
C ARG A 115 -3.50 14.80 6.14
N ILE A 116 -4.16 14.52 5.02
CA ILE A 116 -3.52 14.31 3.72
C ILE A 116 -2.93 15.63 3.24
N GLU A 117 -1.64 15.60 2.91
CA GLU A 117 -0.89 16.82 2.56
C GLU A 117 -0.83 17.11 1.07
N SER A 118 -1.33 16.18 0.27
CA SER A 118 -1.38 16.25 -1.18
C SER A 118 -2.79 16.33 -1.71
N ASP A 119 -2.90 16.67 -2.99
CA ASP A 119 -4.09 16.30 -3.78
C ASP A 119 -4.12 14.81 -4.11
N TYR A 120 -3.00 14.09 -4.01
CA TYR A 120 -2.92 12.67 -4.34
C TYR A 120 -2.31 11.84 -3.22
N PHE A 121 -2.91 10.70 -2.92
CA PHE A 121 -2.26 9.70 -2.09
C PHE A 121 -2.48 8.32 -2.69
N VAL A 122 -1.56 7.42 -2.37
CA VAL A 122 -1.62 6.02 -2.80
C VAL A 122 -1.81 5.18 -1.56
N LYS A 123 -2.84 4.34 -1.57
CA LYS A 123 -2.98 3.24 -0.65
C LYS A 123 -2.21 2.06 -1.21
N TYR A 124 -1.35 1.47 -0.39
CA TYR A 124 -0.56 0.29 -0.73
C TYR A 124 -0.88 -0.84 0.24
N ILE A 125 -1.29 -1.99 -0.28
CA ILE A 125 -1.51 -3.19 0.52
C ILE A 125 -0.21 -3.97 0.54
N GLN A 126 0.39 -4.10 1.72
CA GLN A 126 1.58 -4.91 1.92
C GLN A 126 1.20 -6.38 2.02
N GLN A 127 2.10 -7.26 1.59
CA GLN A 127 1.98 -8.69 1.84
C GLN A 127 3.02 -9.08 2.89
N GLU A 128 2.55 -9.63 4.00
CA GLU A 128 3.38 -10.02 5.13
C GLU A 128 3.27 -11.51 5.40
N TYR A 129 4.42 -12.12 5.73
CA TYR A 129 4.45 -13.50 6.15
C TYR A 129 4.05 -13.61 7.62
N ASN A 130 2.95 -14.31 7.89
CA ASN A 130 2.51 -14.57 9.24
C ASN A 130 3.24 -15.82 9.80
N PRO A 131 4.11 -15.69 10.81
CA PRO A 131 4.92 -16.81 11.29
C PRO A 131 4.10 -17.87 12.07
N ILE A 132 2.89 -17.53 12.52
CA ILE A 132 2.02 -18.44 13.27
C ILE A 132 1.22 -19.31 12.30
N THR A 133 0.60 -18.69 11.29
CA THR A 133 -0.20 -19.42 10.29
C THR A 133 0.65 -19.98 9.16
N GLN A 134 1.89 -19.49 9.00
CA GLN A 134 2.82 -19.79 7.91
C GLN A 134 2.29 -19.43 6.52
N LEU A 135 1.34 -18.49 6.46
CA LEU A 135 0.75 -17.99 5.22
C LEU A 135 1.18 -16.54 4.98
N THR A 136 1.32 -16.17 3.72
CA THR A 136 1.45 -14.76 3.33
C THR A 136 0.06 -14.15 3.26
N GLU A 137 -0.15 -13.08 4.01
CA GLU A 137 -1.44 -12.40 4.16
C GLU A 137 -1.29 -10.91 3.82
N ASN A 138 -2.40 -10.26 3.49
CA ASN A 138 -2.39 -8.82 3.26
C ASN A 138 -2.37 -8.08 4.60
N ALA A 139 -1.42 -7.18 4.76
CA ALA A 139 -1.36 -6.20 5.83
C ALA A 139 -1.96 -4.86 5.35
N TYR A 140 -2.78 -4.27 6.21
CA TYR A 140 -3.49 -3.02 5.94
C TYR A 140 -3.13 -2.02 7.06
N ASP A 141 -2.26 -1.07 6.72
CA ASP A 141 -1.80 0.05 7.55
C ASP A 141 -1.79 1.34 6.72
#